data_AF-A0A937HU88-F1
#
_entry.id   AF-A0A937HU88-F1
#
_cell.length_a   1.000
_cell.length_b   1.000
_cell.length_c   1.000
_cell.angle_alpha   90.00
_cell.angle_beta   90.00
_cell.angle_gamma   90.00
#
_symmetry.space_group_name_H-M   'P 1'
#
loop_
_entity.id
_entity.type
_entity.pdbx_description
1 polymer ?
#
loop_
_entity_poly.entity_id
_entity_poly.type
_entity_poly.pdbx_seq_one_letter_code
_entity_poly.pdbx_strand_id
1 'polypeptide(L)'
;MKTLKPIIISMLFVLTGAFAYLAPTGVAAGQGKSGEAKEKGAGGSKGKGNAGSAGSAGSAGSAGSVGSAGSAGSAVVDSSGAGSGSAGIGTDAATATGSQGKPKEAGGTKFSLKSEKDRVANLNSQLKSLNSLKRNEDALRESSDPKIVAVVTFLENTEDKEALEKALVLLGDSYAALEANSDALAGEIEGAATDLSQTLAELLSAGDALTNLEGDAAALTEQLGSLDASLSEAATTLSTTLDEQVVASGTVDSLSAALDAATADNSDQELIDQLNAELAEAALALTNLNIVIEEQQATIAALEEQQATATTSLAEVNDAVALVEDEIADLSQAQTEQEKLLTELTTAEEALLIELQAALDELEGAQSEFETLEGLTTDDVLVDALVAFLINSGQTVDADGITDEMLEWAKAQLAL
;
A
#
# COMPACT_ATOMS: atom_id res chain seq x y z
N MET A 1 -30.65 12.94 6.01
CA MET A 1 -29.45 13.17 6.85
C MET A 1 -28.96 11.86 7.44
N LYS A 2 -28.17 11.10 6.67
CA LYS A 2 -27.31 10.04 7.23
C LYS A 2 -26.04 10.74 7.70
N THR A 3 -25.68 10.52 8.95
CA THR A 3 -24.45 11.05 9.56
C THR A 3 -23.24 10.71 8.68
N LEU A 4 -22.59 11.73 8.10
CA LEU A 4 -21.24 11.58 7.54
C LEU A 4 -20.37 10.99 8.64
N LYS A 5 -19.84 9.78 8.40
CA LYS A 5 -18.77 9.26 9.24
C LYS A 5 -17.58 10.20 9.08
N PRO A 6 -16.90 10.60 10.17
CA PRO A 6 -15.62 11.27 10.02
C PRO A 6 -14.72 10.31 9.25
N ILE A 7 -14.26 10.72 8.08
CA ILE A 7 -13.12 10.11 7.40
C ILE A 7 -11.97 10.28 8.39
N ILE A 8 -11.70 9.21 9.14
CA ILE A 8 -10.50 9.13 9.97
C ILE A 8 -9.38 9.02 8.96
N ILE A 9 -8.80 10.17 8.62
CA ILE A 9 -7.47 10.30 8.03
C ILE A 9 -6.52 9.70 9.07
N SER A 10 -6.43 8.37 9.11
CA SER A 10 -5.31 7.69 9.70
C SER A 10 -4.15 8.03 8.78
N MET A 11 -3.43 9.10 9.13
CA MET A 11 -2.05 9.31 8.74
C MET A 11 -1.33 7.97 8.97
N LEU A 12 -1.20 7.19 7.91
CA LEU A 12 -0.27 6.08 7.86
C LEU A 12 1.09 6.73 7.99
N PHE A 13 1.66 6.58 9.19
CA PHE A 13 2.96 7.07 9.54
C PHE A 13 3.91 6.64 8.43
N VAL A 14 4.39 7.62 7.69
CA VAL A 14 5.44 7.51 6.71
C VAL A 14 6.56 6.66 7.34
N LEU A 15 6.72 5.43 6.87
CA LEU A 15 7.82 4.53 7.23
C LEU A 15 9.11 5.00 6.53
N THR A 16 9.36 6.31 6.46
CA THR A 16 10.64 6.90 6.08
C THR A 16 11.35 7.33 7.35
N GLY A 17 11.96 6.38 8.06
CA GLY A 17 12.69 6.79 9.26
C GLY A 17 13.22 5.72 10.20
N ALA A 18 13.80 4.62 9.72
CA ALA A 18 14.78 3.85 10.50
C ALA A 18 15.48 2.74 9.69
N PHE A 19 16.15 3.08 8.58
CA PHE A 19 17.30 2.28 8.14
C PHE A 19 18.57 3.10 8.37
N ALA A 20 18.83 3.36 9.65
CA ALA A 20 20.14 3.81 10.10
C ALA A 20 21.07 2.60 10.09
N TYR A 21 21.95 2.56 9.09
CA TYR A 21 23.34 2.06 9.17
C TYR A 21 23.61 1.11 10.36
N LEU A 22 23.44 -0.19 10.16
CA LEU A 22 24.02 -1.18 11.06
C LEU A 22 25.49 -1.38 10.67
N ALA A 23 26.36 -0.58 11.28
CA ALA A 23 27.79 -0.87 11.32
C ALA A 23 28.03 -2.10 12.20
N PRO A 24 28.94 -3.02 11.83
CA PRO A 24 29.22 -4.21 12.61
C PRO A 24 30.02 -3.84 13.86
N THR A 25 29.39 -3.90 15.04
CA THR A 25 30.13 -3.98 16.30
C THR A 25 30.38 -5.45 16.61
N GLY A 26 31.60 -5.90 16.34
CA GLY A 26 32.12 -7.11 16.95
C GLY A 26 32.20 -6.96 18.47
N VAL A 27 32.03 -8.08 19.17
CA VAL A 27 32.95 -8.65 20.18
C VAL A 27 32.19 -9.72 20.99
N ALA A 28 32.68 -10.95 20.83
CA ALA A 28 32.82 -12.05 21.79
C ALA A 28 31.97 -12.09 23.08
N ALA A 29 31.28 -13.22 23.31
CA ALA A 29 31.74 -14.29 24.22
C ALA A 29 30.59 -15.23 24.61
N GLY A 30 30.88 -16.54 24.67
CA GLY A 30 30.35 -17.39 25.74
C GLY A 30 29.56 -18.64 25.35
N GLN A 31 30.29 -19.75 25.20
CA GLN A 31 30.01 -21.09 25.75
C GLN A 31 28.57 -21.63 25.78
N GLY A 32 28.34 -22.73 25.05
CA GLY A 32 27.23 -23.65 25.29
C GLY A 32 27.51 -25.05 24.77
N LYS A 33 27.95 -25.95 25.65
CA LYS A 33 28.09 -27.40 25.42
C LYS A 33 26.72 -28.07 25.27
N SER A 34 26.58 -28.96 24.29
CA SER A 34 25.88 -30.27 24.30
C SER A 34 25.48 -30.60 22.86
N GLY A 35 25.61 -31.79 22.31
CA GLY A 35 25.92 -33.11 22.83
C GLY A 35 25.71 -34.08 21.66
N GLU A 36 26.50 -35.14 21.64
CA GLU A 36 26.44 -36.22 20.64
C GLU A 36 25.03 -36.80 20.48
N ALA A 37 24.58 -36.97 19.23
CA ALA A 37 23.65 -38.02 18.89
C ALA A 37 23.98 -38.60 17.51
N LYS A 38 24.34 -39.89 17.54
CA LYS A 38 24.58 -40.79 16.43
C LYS A 38 23.42 -40.85 15.42
N GLU A 39 23.80 -40.71 14.16
CA GLU A 39 23.63 -41.72 13.09
C GLU A 39 22.29 -42.49 13.03
N LYS A 40 21.58 -42.33 11.91
CA LYS A 40 21.17 -43.47 11.06
C LYS A 40 20.68 -42.99 9.69
N GLY A 41 21.40 -43.40 8.66
CA GLY A 41 20.97 -43.28 7.27
C GLY A 41 19.82 -44.23 6.91
N ALA A 42 18.99 -43.75 6.01
CA ALA A 42 18.22 -44.50 5.00
C ALA A 42 17.84 -43.42 3.95
N GLY A 43 18.38 -43.43 2.74
CA GLY A 43 18.19 -44.47 1.74
C GLY A 43 16.79 -44.32 1.14
N GLY A 44 16.66 -43.62 0.00
CA GLY A 44 15.39 -43.57 -0.71
C GLY A 44 15.24 -42.48 -1.76
N SER A 45 15.87 -42.66 -2.92
CA SER A 45 15.47 -42.01 -4.16
C SER A 45 13.98 -42.16 -4.43
N LYS A 46 13.32 -41.09 -4.87
CA LYS A 46 12.22 -41.13 -5.85
C LYS A 46 11.93 -39.72 -6.36
N GLY A 47 12.44 -39.45 -7.56
CA GLY A 47 11.94 -38.37 -8.38
C GLY A 47 10.45 -38.53 -8.65
N LYS A 48 9.73 -37.42 -8.55
CA LYS A 48 8.49 -37.15 -9.27
C LYS A 48 8.51 -35.69 -9.67
N GLY A 49 8.80 -35.45 -10.94
CA GLY A 49 8.32 -34.24 -11.59
C GLY A 49 6.79 -34.25 -11.58
N ASN A 50 6.21 -33.09 -11.32
CA ASN A 50 4.85 -32.73 -11.70
C ASN A 50 4.81 -31.19 -11.66
N ALA A 51 4.90 -30.55 -12.82
CA ALA A 51 3.80 -30.20 -13.71
C ALA A 51 3.50 -28.72 -13.54
N GLY A 52 3.99 -27.94 -14.51
CA GLY A 52 3.70 -26.52 -14.63
C GLY A 52 2.20 -26.28 -14.65
N SER A 53 1.80 -25.22 -13.95
CA SER A 53 0.46 -24.67 -14.03
C SER A 53 0.55 -23.30 -14.71
N ALA A 54 0.05 -23.32 -15.95
CA ALA A 54 -0.61 -22.27 -16.71
C ALA A 54 -0.25 -20.80 -16.39
N GLY A 55 0.41 -20.18 -17.38
CA GLY A 55 0.34 -18.74 -17.57
C GLY A 55 -1.11 -18.30 -17.78
N SER A 56 -1.52 -17.28 -17.03
CA SER A 56 -2.74 -16.54 -17.29
C SER A 56 -2.49 -15.54 -18.40
N ALA A 57 -3.34 -15.65 -19.41
CA ALA A 57 -3.31 -14.91 -20.66
C ALA A 57 -3.47 -13.41 -20.43
N GLY A 58 -2.73 -12.64 -21.24
CA GLY A 58 -2.94 -11.22 -21.41
C GLY A 58 -4.31 -10.91 -22.00
N SER A 59 -4.92 -9.85 -21.48
CA SER A 59 -6.05 -9.19 -22.12
C SER A 59 -5.53 -8.02 -22.95
N ALA A 60 -5.59 -8.18 -24.27
CA ALA A 60 -5.61 -7.08 -25.22
C ALA A 60 -6.75 -6.10 -24.83
N GLY A 61 -6.52 -4.80 -24.77
CA GLY A 61 -6.46 -3.98 -25.98
C GLY A 61 -7.87 -3.61 -26.41
N SER A 62 -8.42 -2.54 -25.84
CA SER A 62 -9.54 -1.81 -26.46
C SER A 62 -9.06 -0.41 -26.84
N ALA A 63 -9.01 -0.23 -28.16
CA ALA A 63 -8.67 1.01 -28.83
C ALA A 63 -9.82 2.01 -28.73
N GLY A 64 -9.46 3.27 -28.48
CA GLY A 64 -9.86 4.41 -29.29
C GLY A 64 -11.33 4.84 -29.28
N SER A 65 -11.57 6.00 -28.67
CA SER A 65 -12.51 6.97 -29.22
C SER A 65 -12.08 8.40 -28.84
N VAL A 66 -11.64 9.13 -29.87
CA VAL A 66 -11.79 10.57 -30.16
C VAL A 66 -12.36 11.45 -29.02
N GLY A 67 -11.77 12.56 -28.59
CA GLY A 67 -11.17 13.65 -29.37
C GLY A 67 -12.17 14.81 -29.51
N SER A 68 -12.01 15.88 -28.71
CA SER A 68 -12.43 17.27 -28.96
C SER A 68 -11.88 18.15 -27.82
N ALA A 69 -10.83 18.94 -28.06
CA ALA A 69 -10.91 20.37 -28.42
C ALA A 69 -11.65 21.19 -27.34
N GLY A 70 -11.03 22.03 -26.53
CA GLY A 70 -10.10 23.09 -26.89
C GLY A 70 -10.83 24.45 -26.93
N SER A 71 -10.65 25.26 -25.89
CA SER A 71 -10.84 26.73 -25.85
C SER A 71 -10.28 27.22 -24.51
N ALA A 72 -9.11 27.88 -24.42
CA ALA A 72 -8.84 29.28 -24.77
C ALA A 72 -10.00 30.19 -24.29
N GLY A 73 -9.88 31.08 -23.31
CA GLY A 73 -8.79 31.97 -22.94
C GLY A 73 -9.29 33.42 -23.05
N SER A 74 -9.34 34.16 -21.93
CA SER A 74 -9.21 35.64 -21.77
C SER A 74 -9.76 36.03 -20.39
N ALA A 75 -8.96 36.52 -19.44
CA ALA A 75 -8.40 37.89 -19.35
C ALA A 75 -9.53 38.95 -19.17
N VAL A 76 -9.77 39.46 -17.94
CA VAL A 76 -9.08 40.60 -17.25
C VAL A 76 -9.76 41.97 -17.53
N VAL A 77 -10.14 42.68 -16.44
CA VAL A 77 -10.19 44.17 -16.24
C VAL A 77 -11.40 44.91 -16.87
N ASP A 78 -12.09 45.89 -16.26
CA ASP A 78 -11.92 46.67 -15.02
C ASP A 78 -13.23 47.40 -14.60
N SER A 79 -13.27 47.74 -13.31
CA SER A 79 -13.69 49.03 -12.73
C SER A 79 -15.14 49.57 -12.78
N SER A 80 -15.65 49.77 -11.56
CA SER A 80 -16.02 51.08 -10.94
C SER A 80 -17.49 51.49 -10.80
N GLY A 81 -17.80 51.96 -9.59
CA GLY A 81 -18.78 53.01 -9.31
C GLY A 81 -20.01 52.56 -8.51
N ALA A 82 -19.96 52.43 -7.19
CA ALA A 82 -20.05 53.50 -6.18
C ALA A 82 -21.48 53.89 -5.76
N GLY A 83 -21.76 53.67 -4.47
CA GLY A 83 -22.66 54.46 -3.62
C GLY A 83 -24.13 54.04 -3.63
N SER A 84 -24.93 54.23 -2.58
CA SER A 84 -24.71 54.77 -1.24
C SER A 84 -26.10 54.85 -0.59
N GLY A 85 -26.27 54.28 0.60
CA GLY A 85 -27.32 54.65 1.56
C GLY A 85 -28.72 54.09 1.27
N SER A 86 -29.63 53.96 2.24
CA SER A 86 -29.62 54.37 3.65
C SER A 86 -30.94 53.89 4.25
N ALA A 87 -30.91 53.47 5.53
CA ALA A 87 -31.95 53.56 6.57
C ALA A 87 -33.41 53.26 6.18
N GLY A 88 -34.05 52.27 6.80
CA GLY A 88 -34.41 52.36 8.21
C GLY A 88 -35.88 52.79 8.31
N ILE A 89 -36.79 51.81 8.25
CA ILE A 89 -38.22 52.03 8.41
C ILE A 89 -38.51 52.10 9.91
N GLY A 90 -38.85 53.29 10.40
CA GLY A 90 -39.19 53.52 11.80
C GLY A 90 -39.98 54.80 11.98
N THR A 91 -41.27 54.62 12.28
CA THR A 91 -42.09 55.35 13.26
C THR A 91 -42.43 56.84 13.07
N ASP A 92 -43.73 57.09 13.18
CA ASP A 92 -44.40 58.20 13.87
C ASP A 92 -44.64 59.54 13.16
N ALA A 93 -45.84 59.58 12.58
CA ALA A 93 -46.93 60.54 12.76
C ALA A 93 -46.74 61.85 13.57
N ALA A 94 -47.50 62.85 13.08
CA ALA A 94 -47.86 64.18 13.61
C ALA A 94 -46.90 65.32 13.17
N THR A 95 -47.32 66.47 12.61
CA THR A 95 -48.59 67.19 12.76
C THR A 95 -48.74 68.26 11.66
N ALA A 96 -49.97 68.38 11.13
CA ALA A 96 -50.70 69.57 10.68
C ALA A 96 -50.02 70.78 10.00
N THR A 97 -50.54 71.12 8.82
CA THR A 97 -51.23 72.39 8.44
C THR A 97 -51.50 72.28 6.92
N GLY A 98 -52.62 72.62 6.29
CA GLY A 98 -53.87 73.28 6.65
C GLY A 98 -54.41 73.92 5.35
N SER A 99 -55.62 73.55 4.90
CA SER A 99 -56.54 74.37 4.07
C SER A 99 -57.77 73.53 3.73
N GLN A 100 -58.86 73.63 4.49
CA GLN A 100 -60.01 74.51 4.22
C GLN A 100 -60.68 74.31 2.84
N GLY A 101 -61.71 73.46 2.83
CA GLY A 101 -62.76 73.39 1.81
C GLY A 101 -64.02 72.79 2.44
N LYS A 102 -65.11 73.56 2.45
CA LYS A 102 -66.33 73.38 3.26
C LYS A 102 -67.21 72.15 2.92
N PRO A 103 -68.10 71.73 3.84
CA PRO A 103 -68.68 70.40 3.89
C PRO A 103 -70.01 70.29 3.13
N LYS A 104 -70.33 69.07 2.66
CA LYS A 104 -71.69 68.69 2.30
C LYS A 104 -72.04 67.35 2.95
N GLU A 105 -73.24 67.32 3.50
CA GLU A 105 -73.76 66.41 4.50
C GLU A 105 -73.87 64.94 4.08
N ALA A 106 -73.79 64.10 5.11
CA ALA A 106 -74.60 62.91 5.35
C ALA A 106 -74.62 61.80 4.28
N GLY A 107 -73.91 60.71 4.57
CA GLY A 107 -74.13 59.42 3.94
C GLY A 107 -73.31 58.34 4.61
N GLY A 108 -73.85 57.74 5.67
CA GLY A 108 -73.27 56.53 6.25
C GLY A 108 -73.29 55.39 5.23
N THR A 109 -72.10 54.91 4.86
CA THR A 109 -71.90 53.61 4.22
C THR A 109 -70.78 52.93 5.00
N LYS A 110 -71.16 52.18 6.04
CA LYS A 110 -71.24 50.72 5.96
C LYS A 110 -69.89 50.14 5.52
N PHE A 111 -69.18 49.59 6.50
CA PHE A 111 -68.36 48.39 6.35
C PHE A 111 -69.23 47.38 5.56
N SER A 112 -69.18 47.42 4.24
CA SER A 112 -69.82 46.38 3.44
C SER A 112 -68.91 45.18 3.60
N LEU A 113 -69.34 44.20 4.39
CA LEU A 113 -69.09 42.82 4.02
C LEU A 113 -69.40 42.76 2.53
N LYS A 114 -68.36 42.69 1.68
CA LYS A 114 -68.53 42.46 0.23
C LYS A 114 -69.52 41.31 0.15
N SER A 115 -70.66 41.55 -0.49
CA SER A 115 -71.70 40.54 -0.55
C SER A 115 -71.08 39.27 -1.16
N GLU A 116 -71.56 38.08 -0.77
CA GLU A 116 -71.12 36.81 -1.36
C GLU A 116 -71.05 36.92 -2.90
N LYS A 117 -71.99 37.67 -3.48
CA LYS A 117 -72.08 37.98 -4.91
C LYS A 117 -70.92 38.81 -5.45
N ASP A 118 -70.42 39.79 -4.71
CA ASP A 118 -69.26 40.61 -5.12
C ASP A 118 -67.94 39.85 -4.95
N ARG A 119 -67.84 39.01 -3.90
CA ARG A 119 -66.72 38.07 -3.75
C ARG A 119 -66.69 37.08 -4.91
N VAL A 120 -67.82 36.44 -5.22
CA VAL A 120 -67.95 35.49 -6.33
C VAL A 120 -67.74 36.15 -7.70
N ALA A 121 -68.17 37.40 -7.90
CA ALA A 121 -67.90 38.13 -9.14
C ALA A 121 -66.40 38.46 -9.31
N ASN A 122 -65.73 38.88 -8.24
CA ASN A 122 -64.29 39.13 -8.22
C ASN A 122 -63.47 37.85 -8.45
N LEU A 123 -63.87 36.76 -7.79
CA LEU A 123 -63.24 35.44 -7.94
C LEU A 123 -63.39 34.93 -9.38
N ASN A 124 -64.55 35.13 -10.00
CA ASN A 124 -64.77 34.81 -11.41
C ASN A 124 -63.94 35.68 -12.39
N SER A 125 -63.68 36.96 -12.09
CA SER A 125 -62.79 37.78 -12.92
C SER A 125 -61.32 37.40 -12.72
N GLN A 126 -60.92 37.06 -11.49
CA GLN A 126 -59.58 36.57 -11.19
C GLN A 126 -59.32 35.22 -11.89
N LEU A 127 -60.25 34.26 -11.80
CA LEU A 127 -60.18 32.98 -12.54
C LEU A 127 -60.18 33.16 -14.07
N LYS A 128 -60.90 34.16 -14.59
CA LYS A 128 -60.84 34.51 -16.03
C LYS A 128 -59.47 35.10 -16.43
N SER A 129 -58.83 35.85 -15.54
CA SER A 129 -57.47 36.34 -15.78
C SER A 129 -56.46 35.21 -15.77
N LEU A 130 -56.59 34.29 -14.80
CA LEU A 130 -55.76 33.09 -14.68
C LEU A 130 -55.94 32.13 -15.87
N ASN A 131 -57.09 32.12 -16.56
CA ASN A 131 -57.27 31.39 -17.83
C ASN A 131 -56.27 31.78 -18.95
N SER A 132 -55.52 32.88 -18.82
CA SER A 132 -54.42 33.16 -19.74
C SER A 132 -53.12 32.39 -19.44
N LEU A 133 -53.02 31.74 -18.27
CA LEU A 133 -52.02 30.71 -17.96
C LEU A 133 -52.30 29.39 -18.68
N LYS A 134 -53.48 29.21 -19.28
CA LYS A 134 -53.86 28.02 -20.07
C LYS A 134 -53.17 27.92 -21.44
N ARG A 135 -52.16 28.77 -21.68
CA ARG A 135 -51.36 28.75 -22.91
C ARG A 135 -50.43 27.52 -22.84
N ASN A 136 -49.95 27.06 -24.00
CA ASN A 136 -48.91 26.04 -24.03
C ASN A 136 -47.70 26.54 -23.21
N GLU A 137 -47.06 25.68 -22.44
CA GLU A 137 -45.96 26.03 -21.55
C GLU A 137 -44.83 26.73 -22.31
N ASP A 138 -44.49 26.24 -23.50
CA ASP A 138 -43.53 26.87 -24.42
C ASP A 138 -43.89 28.33 -24.75
N ALA A 139 -45.19 28.60 -24.94
CA ALA A 139 -45.69 29.93 -25.27
C ALA A 139 -45.75 30.87 -24.06
N LEU A 140 -45.77 30.33 -22.83
CA LEU A 140 -45.58 31.12 -21.63
C LEU A 140 -44.10 31.51 -21.48
N ARG A 141 -43.20 30.54 -21.66
CA ARG A 141 -41.74 30.74 -21.55
C ARG A 141 -41.19 31.76 -22.55
N GLU A 142 -41.68 31.75 -23.78
CA GLU A 142 -41.25 32.72 -24.82
C GLU A 142 -41.96 34.08 -24.75
N SER A 143 -42.96 34.25 -23.87
CA SER A 143 -43.78 35.45 -23.87
C SER A 143 -43.14 36.57 -23.05
N SER A 144 -42.78 37.67 -23.72
CA SER A 144 -42.29 38.90 -23.08
C SER A 144 -43.38 39.73 -22.37
N ASP A 145 -44.57 39.18 -22.15
CA ASP A 145 -45.65 39.86 -21.45
C ASP A 145 -45.26 40.08 -19.97
N PRO A 146 -45.13 41.33 -19.49
CA PRO A 146 -44.75 41.64 -18.11
C PRO A 146 -45.66 40.97 -17.06
N LYS A 147 -46.88 40.57 -17.46
CA LYS A 147 -47.83 39.88 -16.59
C LYS A 147 -47.34 38.50 -16.17
N ILE A 148 -46.69 37.75 -17.06
CA ILE A 148 -46.34 36.36 -16.79
C ILE A 148 -44.90 36.16 -16.32
N VAL A 149 -44.06 37.20 -16.36
CA VAL A 149 -42.62 37.10 -16.05
C VAL A 149 -42.36 36.40 -14.72
N ALA A 150 -43.07 36.77 -13.65
CA ALA A 150 -42.90 36.14 -12.33
C ALA A 150 -43.29 34.66 -12.32
N VAL A 151 -44.29 34.26 -13.12
CA VAL A 151 -44.71 32.86 -13.27
C VAL A 151 -43.72 32.09 -14.14
N VAL A 152 -43.18 32.70 -15.20
CA VAL A 152 -42.13 32.10 -16.04
C VAL A 152 -40.87 31.84 -15.22
N THR A 153 -40.41 32.82 -14.44
CA THR A 153 -39.25 32.64 -13.54
C THR A 153 -39.47 31.53 -12.50
N PHE A 154 -40.69 31.39 -11.96
CA PHE A 154 -41.00 30.27 -11.07
C PHE A 154 -40.90 28.91 -11.77
N LEU A 155 -41.38 28.80 -13.01
CA LEU A 155 -41.31 27.57 -13.81
C LEU A 155 -39.87 27.22 -14.19
N GLU A 156 -39.06 28.21 -14.59
CA GLU A 156 -37.64 28.05 -14.88
C GLU A 156 -36.89 27.50 -13.64
N ASN A 157 -37.10 28.09 -12.47
CA ASN A 157 -36.51 27.59 -11.22
C ASN A 157 -36.98 26.16 -10.87
N THR A 158 -38.20 25.78 -11.24
CA THR A 158 -38.73 24.43 -10.98
C THR A 158 -38.07 23.39 -11.88
N GLU A 159 -37.86 23.71 -13.17
CA GLU A 159 -37.15 22.83 -14.09
C GLU A 159 -35.67 22.69 -13.71
N ASP A 160 -35.01 23.80 -13.37
CA ASP A 160 -33.62 23.78 -12.90
C ASP A 160 -33.47 22.91 -11.65
N LYS A 161 -34.45 22.97 -10.73
CA LYS A 161 -34.50 22.09 -9.55
C LYS A 161 -34.59 20.62 -9.93
N GLU A 162 -35.49 20.24 -10.84
CA GLU A 162 -35.63 18.83 -11.27
C GLU A 162 -34.38 18.32 -12.01
N ALA A 163 -33.76 19.19 -12.83
CA ALA A 163 -32.51 18.86 -13.52
C ALA A 163 -31.37 18.65 -12.51
N LEU A 164 -31.26 19.53 -11.52
CA LEU A 164 -30.26 19.44 -10.46
C LEU A 164 -30.48 18.24 -9.54
N GLU A 165 -31.72 17.86 -9.25
CA GLU A 165 -32.05 16.65 -8.49
C GLU A 165 -31.49 15.39 -9.19
N LYS A 166 -31.69 15.29 -10.52
CA LYS A 166 -31.14 14.18 -11.32
C LYS A 166 -29.61 14.20 -11.34
N ALA A 167 -29.00 15.38 -11.45
CA ALA A 167 -27.55 15.54 -11.41
C ALA A 167 -26.97 15.14 -10.05
N LEU A 168 -27.62 15.51 -8.94
CA LEU A 168 -27.24 15.13 -7.59
C LEU A 168 -27.23 13.62 -7.37
N VAL A 169 -28.21 12.91 -7.93
CA VAL A 169 -28.24 11.44 -7.89
C VAL A 169 -27.04 10.85 -8.62
N LEU A 170 -26.76 11.30 -9.84
CA LEU A 170 -25.62 10.84 -10.63
C LEU A 170 -24.28 11.13 -9.95
N LEU A 171 -24.14 12.32 -9.37
CA LEU A 171 -22.93 12.73 -8.66
C LEU A 171 -22.73 11.91 -7.38
N GLY A 172 -23.81 11.63 -6.64
CA GLY A 172 -23.79 10.72 -5.49
C GLY A 172 -23.37 9.29 -5.85
N ASP A 173 -23.87 8.75 -6.98
CA ASP A 173 -23.46 7.44 -7.47
C ASP A 173 -21.98 7.42 -7.89
N SER A 174 -21.50 8.49 -8.53
CA SER A 174 -20.09 8.65 -8.90
C SER A 174 -19.18 8.71 -7.67
N TYR A 175 -19.58 9.48 -6.64
CA TYR A 175 -18.84 9.54 -5.38
C TYR A 175 -18.77 8.18 -4.69
N ALA A 176 -19.88 7.44 -4.62
CA ALA A 176 -19.92 6.12 -4.02
C ALA A 176 -19.04 5.10 -4.78
N ALA A 177 -18.98 5.19 -6.12
CA ALA A 177 -18.08 4.35 -6.91
C ALA A 177 -16.61 4.67 -6.64
N LEU A 178 -16.28 5.95 -6.47
CA LEU A 178 -14.92 6.39 -6.17
C LEU A 178 -14.49 5.99 -4.75
N GLU A 179 -15.39 6.09 -3.76
CA GLU A 179 -15.18 5.58 -2.40
C GLU A 179 -14.87 4.07 -2.43
N ALA A 180 -15.65 3.28 -3.19
CA ALA A 180 -15.40 1.85 -3.34
C ALA A 180 -14.05 1.52 -4.01
N ASN A 181 -13.62 2.33 -4.99
CA ASN A 181 -12.30 2.19 -5.60
C ASN A 181 -11.18 2.56 -4.62
N SER A 182 -11.38 3.56 -3.76
CA SER A 182 -10.46 3.92 -2.69
C SER A 182 -10.25 2.75 -1.73
N ASP A 183 -11.34 2.14 -1.28
CA ASP A 183 -11.30 1.00 -0.35
C ASP A 183 -10.60 -0.21 -0.98
N ALA A 184 -10.85 -0.47 -2.26
CA ALA A 184 -10.19 -1.56 -2.99
C ALA A 184 -8.67 -1.33 -3.09
N LEU A 185 -8.26 -0.10 -3.43
CA LEU A 185 -6.85 0.26 -3.54
C LEU A 185 -6.13 0.21 -2.19
N ALA A 186 -6.78 0.64 -1.11
CA ALA A 186 -6.24 0.51 0.25
C ALA A 186 -6.00 -0.98 0.61
N GLY A 187 -6.89 -1.87 0.20
CA GLY A 187 -6.70 -3.32 0.35
C GLY A 187 -5.52 -3.88 -0.47
N GLU A 188 -5.31 -3.38 -1.70
CA GLU A 188 -4.13 -3.74 -2.51
C GLU A 188 -2.82 -3.27 -1.87
N ILE A 189 -2.81 -2.06 -1.29
CA ILE A 189 -1.66 -1.52 -0.54
C ILE A 189 -1.35 -2.39 0.68
N GLU A 190 -2.37 -2.79 1.46
CA GLU A 190 -2.19 -3.68 2.61
C GLU A 190 -1.61 -5.04 2.20
N GLY A 191 -2.09 -5.61 1.09
CA GLY A 191 -1.57 -6.83 0.50
C GLY A 191 -0.09 -6.69 0.11
N ALA A 192 0.24 -5.66 -0.67
CA ALA A 192 1.60 -5.38 -1.11
C ALA A 192 2.58 -5.15 0.06
N ALA A 193 2.13 -4.44 1.10
CA ALA A 193 2.93 -4.22 2.31
C ALA A 193 3.17 -5.53 3.10
N THR A 194 2.19 -6.43 3.10
CA THR A 194 2.31 -7.76 3.72
C THR A 194 3.33 -8.62 2.97
N ASP A 195 3.24 -8.66 1.64
CA ASP A 195 4.18 -9.40 0.79
C ASP A 195 5.61 -8.88 0.97
N LEU A 196 5.81 -7.55 0.97
CA LEU A 196 7.11 -6.92 1.23
C LEU A 196 7.66 -7.31 2.61
N SER A 197 6.81 -7.31 3.64
CA SER A 197 7.20 -7.70 4.99
C SER A 197 7.63 -9.16 5.06
N GLN A 198 6.97 -10.05 4.30
CA GLN A 198 7.36 -11.46 4.22
C GLN A 198 8.71 -11.62 3.51
N THR A 199 8.92 -10.97 2.35
CA THR A 199 10.18 -11.02 1.62
C THR A 199 11.34 -10.48 2.46
N LEU A 200 11.14 -9.42 3.24
CA LEU A 200 12.14 -8.92 4.18
C LEU A 200 12.47 -9.92 5.30
N ALA A 201 11.49 -10.67 5.80
CA ALA A 201 11.72 -11.69 6.80
C ALA A 201 12.51 -12.89 6.24
N GLU A 202 12.20 -13.30 5.00
CA GLU A 202 12.94 -14.33 4.28
C GLU A 202 14.39 -13.89 4.02
N LEU A 203 14.61 -12.64 3.59
CA LEU A 203 15.94 -12.08 3.37
C LEU A 203 16.77 -12.05 4.66
N LEU A 204 16.18 -11.68 5.79
CA LEU A 204 16.85 -11.71 7.09
C LEU A 204 17.24 -13.14 7.49
N SER A 205 16.33 -14.09 7.32
CA SER A 205 16.59 -15.50 7.61
C SER A 205 17.69 -16.08 6.72
N ALA A 206 17.72 -15.72 5.43
CA ALA A 206 18.77 -16.12 4.51
C ALA A 206 20.13 -15.52 4.91
N GLY A 207 20.16 -14.25 5.34
CA GLY A 207 21.36 -13.60 5.87
C GLY A 207 21.92 -14.27 7.12
N ASP A 208 21.06 -14.70 8.05
CA ASP A 208 21.46 -15.48 9.22
C ASP A 208 22.04 -16.85 8.82
N ALA A 209 21.42 -17.52 7.84
CA ALA A 209 21.91 -18.79 7.31
C ALA A 209 23.30 -18.64 6.66
N LEU A 210 23.50 -17.60 5.86
CA LEU A 210 24.80 -17.27 5.25
C LEU A 210 25.88 -17.08 6.31
N THR A 211 25.59 -16.28 7.35
CA THR A 211 26.53 -16.02 8.45
C THR A 211 26.96 -17.30 9.16
N ASN A 212 26.04 -18.25 9.37
CA ASN A 212 26.36 -19.54 9.98
C ASN A 212 27.25 -20.39 9.06
N LEU A 213 26.93 -20.45 7.76
CA LEU A 213 27.73 -21.19 6.78
C LEU A 213 29.14 -20.62 6.63
N GLU A 214 29.30 -19.30 6.60
CA GLU A 214 30.61 -18.64 6.60
C GLU A 214 31.42 -18.98 7.87
N GLY A 215 30.74 -19.05 9.02
CA GLY A 215 31.33 -19.50 10.28
C GLY A 215 31.82 -20.95 10.22
N ASP A 216 31.01 -21.85 9.67
CA ASP A 216 31.37 -23.27 9.49
C ASP A 216 32.54 -23.42 8.49
N ALA A 217 32.54 -22.67 7.38
CA ALA A 217 33.63 -22.67 6.41
C ALA A 217 34.95 -22.19 7.04
N ALA A 218 34.90 -21.15 7.88
CA ALA A 218 36.07 -20.66 8.61
C ALA A 218 36.61 -21.71 9.60
N ALA A 219 35.72 -22.38 10.34
CA ALA A 219 36.10 -23.44 11.27
C ALA A 219 36.75 -24.64 10.56
N LEU A 220 36.20 -25.07 9.41
CA LEU A 220 36.78 -26.14 8.59
C LEU A 220 38.14 -25.74 8.01
N THR A 221 38.30 -24.48 7.61
CA THR A 221 39.59 -23.95 7.13
C THR A 221 40.65 -23.97 8.23
N GLU A 222 40.30 -23.59 9.46
CA GLU A 222 41.20 -23.69 10.61
C GLU A 222 41.54 -25.15 10.95
N GLN A 223 40.56 -26.05 10.91
CA GLN A 223 40.77 -27.48 11.11
C GLN A 223 41.75 -28.07 10.08
N LEU A 224 41.60 -27.71 8.79
CA LEU A 224 42.52 -28.14 7.74
C LEU A 224 43.94 -27.63 8.01
N GLY A 225 44.11 -26.38 8.43
CA GLY A 225 45.42 -25.86 8.81
C GLY A 225 46.07 -26.62 9.98
N SER A 226 45.28 -27.05 10.96
CA SER A 226 45.74 -27.88 12.08
C SER A 226 46.12 -29.30 11.66
N LEU A 227 45.33 -29.90 10.76
CA LEU A 227 45.61 -31.21 10.18
C LEU A 227 46.89 -31.20 9.34
N ASP A 228 47.10 -30.18 8.51
CA ASP A 228 48.33 -29.99 7.72
C ASP A 228 49.57 -29.92 8.61
N ALA A 229 49.50 -29.17 9.71
CA ALA A 229 50.58 -29.07 10.67
C ALA A 229 50.87 -30.42 11.35
N SER A 230 49.82 -31.13 11.77
CA SER A 230 49.94 -32.45 12.41
C SER A 230 50.51 -33.49 11.46
N LEU A 231 50.10 -33.48 10.18
CA LEU A 231 50.62 -34.34 9.14
C LEU A 231 52.12 -34.07 8.89
N SER A 232 52.51 -32.80 8.83
CA SER A 232 53.90 -32.39 8.66
C SER A 232 54.79 -32.83 9.84
N GLU A 233 54.28 -32.73 11.07
CA GLU A 233 55.00 -33.20 12.26
C GLU A 233 55.15 -34.73 12.23
N ALA A 234 54.06 -35.46 11.99
CA ALA A 234 54.07 -36.92 11.91
C ALA A 234 55.02 -37.44 10.82
N ALA A 235 55.02 -36.82 9.64
CA ALA A 235 55.95 -37.15 8.55
C ALA A 235 57.41 -36.91 8.94
N THR A 236 57.70 -35.84 9.69
CA THR A 236 59.05 -35.54 10.19
C THR A 236 59.51 -36.58 11.22
N THR A 237 58.63 -36.97 12.14
CA THR A 237 58.93 -38.03 13.11
C THR A 237 59.19 -39.36 12.40
N LEU A 238 58.35 -39.75 11.44
CA LEU A 238 58.54 -40.97 10.65
C LEU A 238 59.88 -40.97 9.90
N SER A 239 60.25 -39.84 9.28
CA SER A 239 61.55 -39.71 8.61
C SER A 239 62.71 -39.94 9.59
N THR A 240 62.62 -39.39 10.80
CA THR A 240 63.66 -39.54 11.82
C THR A 240 63.78 -40.99 12.29
N THR A 241 62.64 -41.66 12.54
CA THR A 241 62.62 -43.07 12.95
C THR A 241 63.13 -44.00 11.83
N LEU A 242 62.85 -43.68 10.56
CA LEU A 242 63.43 -44.39 9.42
C LEU A 242 64.96 -44.25 9.36
N ASP A 243 65.50 -43.06 9.60
CA ASP A 243 66.95 -42.85 9.65
C ASP A 243 67.59 -43.69 10.79
N GLU A 244 66.96 -43.73 11.96
CA GLU A 244 67.39 -44.56 13.09
C GLU A 244 67.34 -46.07 12.76
N GLN A 245 66.28 -46.51 12.05
CA GLN A 245 66.13 -47.89 11.59
C GLN A 245 67.25 -48.31 10.63
N VAL A 246 67.63 -47.43 9.69
CA VAL A 246 68.75 -47.67 8.78
C VAL A 246 70.06 -47.86 9.54
N VAL A 247 70.33 -47.00 10.54
CA VAL A 247 71.52 -47.12 11.39
C VAL A 247 71.51 -48.43 12.17
N ALA A 248 70.38 -48.77 12.82
CA ALA A 248 70.24 -50.00 13.59
C ALA A 248 70.41 -51.25 12.73
N SER A 249 69.86 -51.25 11.50
CA SER A 249 70.07 -52.33 10.52
C SER A 249 71.55 -52.49 10.17
N GLY A 250 72.26 -51.40 9.92
CA GLY A 250 73.71 -51.44 9.64
C GLY A 250 74.54 -51.96 10.82
N THR A 251 74.12 -51.68 12.05
CA THR A 251 74.73 -52.25 13.26
C THR A 251 74.52 -53.76 13.35
N VAL A 252 73.30 -54.25 13.09
CA VAL A 252 72.99 -55.69 13.05
C VAL A 252 73.85 -56.40 12.00
N ASP A 253 73.94 -55.85 10.78
CA ASP A 253 74.76 -56.42 9.70
C ASP A 253 76.25 -56.48 10.10
N SER A 254 76.76 -55.41 10.71
CA SER A 254 78.16 -55.33 11.15
C SER A 254 78.48 -56.32 12.27
N LEU A 255 77.60 -56.46 13.26
CA LEU A 255 77.74 -57.42 14.36
C LEU A 255 77.64 -58.87 13.85
N SER A 256 76.72 -59.15 12.93
CA SER A 256 76.60 -60.47 12.30
C SER A 256 77.90 -60.85 11.56
N ALA A 257 78.46 -59.94 10.77
CA ALA A 257 79.71 -60.18 10.07
C ALA A 257 80.91 -60.37 11.03
N ALA A 258 80.96 -59.62 12.12
CA ALA A 258 81.99 -59.78 13.15
C ALA A 258 81.89 -61.13 13.86
N LEU A 259 80.66 -61.57 14.17
CA LEU A 259 80.40 -62.88 14.76
C LEU A 259 80.82 -64.02 13.82
N ASP A 260 80.48 -63.93 12.54
CA ASP A 260 80.90 -64.90 11.52
C ASP A 260 82.43 -65.00 11.43
N ALA A 261 83.12 -63.86 11.43
CA ALA A 261 84.59 -63.80 11.41
C ALA A 261 85.22 -64.40 12.69
N ALA A 262 84.72 -64.02 13.87
CA ALA A 262 85.22 -64.54 15.15
C ALA A 262 85.04 -66.07 15.25
N THR A 263 83.92 -66.58 14.75
CA THR A 263 83.62 -68.02 14.68
C THR A 263 84.56 -68.73 13.71
N ALA A 264 84.82 -68.15 12.53
CA ALA A 264 85.72 -68.72 11.53
C ALA A 264 87.18 -68.78 12.00
N ASP A 265 87.64 -67.75 12.73
CA ASP A 265 88.99 -67.68 13.28
C ASP A 265 89.18 -68.51 14.56
N ASN A 266 88.12 -69.19 15.02
CA ASN A 266 88.12 -70.01 16.22
C ASN A 266 88.54 -69.19 17.47
N SER A 267 88.04 -67.95 17.54
CA SER A 267 88.30 -67.00 18.63
C SER A 267 87.81 -67.55 19.98
N ASP A 268 88.25 -66.93 21.07
CA ASP A 268 87.83 -67.32 22.42
C ASP A 268 86.30 -67.29 22.56
N GLN A 269 85.74 -68.32 23.20
CA GLN A 269 84.29 -68.49 23.35
C GLN A 269 83.61 -67.29 24.01
N GLU A 270 84.30 -66.62 24.94
CA GLU A 270 83.79 -65.43 25.63
C GLU A 270 83.49 -64.27 24.66
N LEU A 271 84.32 -64.07 23.63
CA LEU A 271 84.09 -63.05 22.59
C LEU A 271 82.89 -63.42 21.72
N ILE A 272 82.77 -64.70 21.35
CA ILE A 272 81.63 -65.21 20.55
C ILE A 272 80.32 -65.02 21.32
N ASP A 273 80.31 -65.33 22.62
CA ASP A 273 79.13 -65.16 23.48
C ASP A 273 78.77 -63.68 23.63
N GLN A 274 79.77 -62.79 23.76
CA GLN A 274 79.54 -61.34 23.79
C GLN A 274 78.93 -60.82 22.49
N LEU A 275 79.51 -61.14 21.32
CA LEU A 275 79.00 -60.71 20.02
C LEU A 275 77.58 -61.24 19.76
N ASN A 276 77.28 -62.47 20.17
CA ASN A 276 75.92 -63.03 20.11
C ASN A 276 74.93 -62.22 20.96
N ALA A 277 75.32 -61.84 22.18
CA ALA A 277 74.46 -61.05 23.06
C ALA A 277 74.19 -59.64 22.48
N GLU A 278 75.24 -58.96 22.00
CA GLU A 278 75.12 -57.65 21.37
C GLU A 278 74.27 -57.70 20.08
N LEU A 279 74.45 -58.73 19.25
CA LEU A 279 73.64 -58.94 18.05
C LEU A 279 72.15 -59.15 18.40
N ALA A 280 71.86 -59.94 19.44
CA ALA A 280 70.49 -60.17 19.88
C ALA A 280 69.81 -58.88 20.38
N GLU A 281 70.53 -58.03 21.13
CA GLU A 281 70.03 -56.74 21.58
C GLU A 281 69.79 -55.78 20.41
N ALA A 282 70.72 -55.69 19.46
CA ALA A 282 70.58 -54.87 18.25
C ALA A 282 69.39 -55.32 17.37
N ALA A 283 69.20 -56.63 17.20
CA ALA A 283 68.07 -57.18 16.43
C ALA A 283 66.72 -56.88 17.10
N LEU A 284 66.66 -56.91 18.44
CA LEU A 284 65.46 -56.53 19.19
C LEU A 284 65.16 -55.03 19.04
N ALA A 285 66.18 -54.16 19.12
CA ALA A 285 66.02 -52.72 18.89
C ALA A 285 65.49 -52.42 17.48
N LEU A 286 66.03 -53.07 16.45
CA LEU A 286 65.55 -52.95 15.06
C LEU A 286 64.09 -53.41 14.93
N THR A 287 63.72 -54.51 15.59
CA THR A 287 62.34 -55.00 15.61
C THR A 287 61.40 -53.97 16.23
N ASN A 288 61.79 -53.35 17.35
CA ASN A 288 61.00 -52.30 18.00
C ASN A 288 60.84 -51.05 17.11
N LEU A 289 61.91 -50.63 16.41
CA LEU A 289 61.83 -49.51 15.46
C LEU A 289 60.85 -49.80 14.32
N ASN A 290 60.85 -51.02 13.77
CA ASN A 290 59.89 -51.40 12.73
C ASN A 290 58.44 -51.30 13.20
N ILE A 291 58.15 -51.70 14.44
CA ILE A 291 56.81 -51.56 15.04
C ILE A 291 56.42 -50.08 15.12
N VAL A 292 57.32 -49.21 15.61
CA VAL A 292 57.06 -47.76 15.71
C VAL A 292 56.82 -47.14 14.33
N ILE A 293 57.56 -47.56 13.30
CA ILE A 293 57.34 -47.10 11.92
C ILE A 293 55.94 -47.49 11.43
N GLU A 294 55.49 -48.73 11.65
CA GLU A 294 54.15 -49.17 11.27
C GLU A 294 53.06 -48.34 11.98
N GLU A 295 53.23 -48.04 13.28
CA GLU A 295 52.31 -47.20 14.05
C GLU A 295 52.26 -45.74 13.55
N GLN A 296 53.42 -45.17 13.21
CA GLN A 296 53.51 -43.81 12.64
C GLN A 296 52.88 -43.74 11.24
N GLN A 297 53.11 -44.75 10.39
CA GLN A 297 52.47 -44.84 9.08
C GLN A 297 50.95 -44.92 9.19
N ALA A 298 50.43 -45.72 10.14
CA ALA A 298 49.00 -45.80 10.41
C ALA A 298 48.43 -44.45 10.89
N THR A 299 49.19 -43.72 11.71
CA THR A 299 48.81 -42.37 12.17
C THR A 299 48.73 -41.37 11.02
N ILE A 300 49.71 -41.37 10.12
CA ILE A 300 49.70 -40.51 8.92
C ILE A 300 48.49 -40.83 8.04
N ALA A 301 48.23 -42.11 7.75
CA ALA A 301 47.09 -42.51 6.94
C ALA A 301 45.75 -42.04 7.54
N ALA A 302 45.59 -42.11 8.87
CA ALA A 302 44.41 -41.63 9.56
C ALA A 302 44.26 -40.09 9.48
N LEU A 303 45.37 -39.34 9.52
CA LEU A 303 45.35 -37.89 9.35
C LEU A 303 45.01 -37.49 7.90
N GLU A 304 45.55 -38.19 6.91
CA GLU A 304 45.20 -37.97 5.49
C GLU A 304 43.72 -38.21 5.23
N GLU A 305 43.13 -39.25 5.83
CA GLU A 305 41.69 -39.53 5.74
C GLU A 305 40.84 -38.40 6.36
N GLN A 306 41.24 -37.89 7.53
CA GLN A 306 40.58 -36.75 8.17
C GLN A 306 40.68 -35.47 7.32
N GLN A 307 41.85 -35.22 6.73
CA GLN A 307 42.08 -34.07 5.84
C GLN A 307 41.21 -34.16 4.57
N ALA A 308 41.12 -35.34 3.95
CA ALA A 308 40.27 -35.55 2.79
C ALA A 308 38.77 -35.35 3.11
N THR A 309 38.34 -35.82 4.29
CA THR A 309 36.97 -35.61 4.77
C THR A 309 36.67 -34.13 4.99
N ALA A 310 37.52 -33.42 5.73
CA ALA A 310 37.36 -31.99 6.00
C ALA A 310 37.39 -31.15 4.71
N THR A 311 38.23 -31.51 3.74
CA THR A 311 38.28 -30.86 2.42
C THR A 311 36.96 -31.03 1.65
N THR A 312 36.38 -32.22 1.70
CA THR A 312 35.09 -32.50 1.05
C THR A 312 33.97 -31.69 1.72
N SER A 313 33.91 -31.68 3.06
CA SER A 313 32.93 -30.89 3.79
C SER A 313 33.08 -29.39 3.54
N LEU A 314 34.30 -28.86 3.41
CA LEU A 314 34.52 -27.46 3.08
C LEU A 314 33.99 -27.11 1.68
N ALA A 315 34.17 -28.01 0.70
CA ALA A 315 33.61 -27.82 -0.63
C ALA A 315 32.07 -27.80 -0.59
N GLU A 316 31.44 -28.71 0.15
CA GLU A 316 29.97 -28.73 0.32
C GLU A 316 29.43 -27.47 0.99
N VAL A 317 30.11 -26.96 2.03
CA VAL A 317 29.73 -25.70 2.68
C VAL A 317 29.88 -24.51 1.72
N ASN A 318 30.97 -24.45 0.95
CA ASN A 318 31.15 -23.38 -0.04
C ASN A 318 30.09 -23.42 -1.15
N ASP A 319 29.69 -24.60 -1.60
CA ASP A 319 28.59 -24.75 -2.56
C ASP A 319 27.25 -24.28 -1.94
N ALA A 320 27.02 -24.57 -0.66
CA ALA A 320 25.84 -24.10 0.07
C ALA A 320 25.85 -22.57 0.27
N VAL A 321 27.01 -21.98 0.56
CA VAL A 321 27.20 -20.52 0.64
C VAL A 321 26.77 -19.88 -0.68
N ALA A 322 27.30 -20.36 -1.81
CA ALA A 322 26.98 -19.81 -3.13
C ALA A 322 25.48 -19.89 -3.43
N LEU A 323 24.81 -20.98 -3.05
CA LEU A 323 23.36 -21.12 -3.23
C LEU A 323 22.57 -20.11 -2.41
N VAL A 324 22.96 -19.88 -1.15
CA VAL A 324 22.30 -18.88 -0.28
C VAL A 324 22.59 -17.46 -0.76
N GLU A 325 23.78 -17.17 -1.28
CA GLU A 325 24.10 -15.88 -1.90
C GLU A 325 23.20 -15.60 -3.12
N ASP A 326 22.99 -16.60 -3.98
CA ASP A 326 22.05 -16.50 -5.11
C ASP A 326 20.61 -16.27 -4.63
N GLU A 327 20.15 -16.99 -3.59
CA GLU A 327 18.82 -16.80 -2.99
C GLU A 327 18.65 -15.38 -2.41
N ILE A 328 19.67 -14.86 -1.72
CA ILE A 328 19.68 -13.48 -1.22
C ILE A 328 19.59 -12.47 -2.37
N ALA A 329 20.28 -12.72 -3.49
CA ALA A 329 20.23 -11.85 -4.66
C ALA A 329 18.81 -11.81 -5.27
N ASP A 330 18.17 -12.97 -5.43
CA ASP A 330 16.81 -13.09 -5.94
C ASP A 330 15.80 -12.40 -4.99
N LEU A 331 15.90 -12.63 -3.67
CA LEU A 331 15.05 -11.98 -2.67
C LEU A 331 15.24 -10.46 -2.64
N SER A 332 16.49 -9.98 -2.79
CA SER A 332 16.78 -8.54 -2.85
C SER A 332 16.17 -7.87 -4.08
N GLN A 333 16.14 -8.58 -5.21
CA GLN A 333 15.44 -8.11 -6.40
C GLN A 333 13.92 -8.06 -6.15
N ALA A 334 13.34 -9.13 -5.60
CA ALA A 334 11.91 -9.18 -5.29
C ALA A 334 11.49 -8.04 -4.33
N GLN A 335 12.29 -7.77 -3.30
CA GLN A 335 12.09 -6.63 -2.38
C GLN A 335 12.03 -5.32 -3.16
N THR A 336 12.99 -5.07 -4.06
CA THR A 336 13.05 -3.83 -4.85
C THR A 336 11.80 -3.66 -5.73
N GLU A 337 11.33 -4.75 -6.35
CA GLU A 337 10.12 -4.74 -7.18
C GLU A 337 8.86 -4.47 -6.34
N GLN A 338 8.75 -5.06 -5.15
CA GLN A 338 7.64 -4.85 -4.23
C GLN A 338 7.63 -3.43 -3.65
N GLU A 339 8.77 -2.86 -3.27
CA GLU A 339 8.89 -1.47 -2.80
C GLU A 339 8.42 -0.48 -3.87
N LYS A 340 8.80 -0.74 -5.12
CA LYS A 340 8.34 0.06 -6.26
C LYS A 340 6.82 -0.04 -6.43
N LEU A 341 6.27 -1.24 -6.40
CA LEU A 341 4.82 -1.45 -6.52
C LEU A 341 4.06 -0.75 -5.39
N LEU A 342 4.53 -0.87 -4.15
CA LEU A 342 3.92 -0.18 -3.00
C LEU A 342 3.93 1.33 -3.19
N THR A 343 5.05 1.89 -3.69
CA THR A 343 5.15 3.33 -4.00
C THR A 343 4.16 3.76 -5.09
N GLU A 344 4.02 2.97 -6.15
CA GLU A 344 3.07 3.23 -7.24
C GLU A 344 1.62 3.20 -6.73
N LEU A 345 1.26 2.21 -5.89
CA LEU A 345 -0.07 2.11 -5.30
C LEU A 345 -0.38 3.27 -4.35
N THR A 346 0.55 3.64 -3.46
CA THR A 346 0.38 4.80 -2.57
C THR A 346 0.22 6.09 -3.35
N THR A 347 0.97 6.27 -4.44
CA THR A 347 0.80 7.44 -5.33
C THR A 347 -0.58 7.45 -5.98
N ALA A 348 -1.09 6.29 -6.40
CA ALA A 348 -2.43 6.17 -6.96
C ALA A 348 -3.52 6.47 -5.91
N GLU A 349 -3.32 6.06 -4.65
CA GLU A 349 -4.24 6.34 -3.55
C GLU A 349 -4.31 7.84 -3.27
N GLU A 350 -3.16 8.52 -3.20
CA GLU A 350 -3.11 9.97 -3.05
C GLU A 350 -3.87 10.70 -4.17
N ALA A 351 -3.72 10.26 -5.42
CA ALA A 351 -4.43 10.84 -6.55
C ALA A 351 -5.95 10.61 -6.46
N LEU A 352 -6.38 9.41 -6.05
CA LEU A 352 -7.79 9.06 -5.90
C LEU A 352 -8.44 9.83 -4.76
N LEU A 353 -7.74 10.03 -3.63
CA LEU A 353 -8.23 10.84 -2.52
C LEU A 353 -8.46 12.31 -2.92
N ILE A 354 -7.60 12.87 -3.80
CA ILE A 354 -7.81 14.22 -4.36
C ILE A 354 -9.09 14.25 -5.21
N GLU A 355 -9.31 13.25 -6.07
CA GLU A 355 -10.51 13.15 -6.89
C GLU A 355 -11.77 13.00 -6.02
N LEU A 356 -11.68 12.22 -4.94
CA LEU A 356 -12.78 12.01 -4.00
C LEU A 356 -13.13 13.30 -3.25
N GLN A 357 -12.13 14.09 -2.86
CA GLN A 357 -12.37 15.39 -2.24
C GLN A 357 -13.02 16.36 -3.24
N ALA A 358 -12.56 16.40 -4.50
CA ALA A 358 -13.16 17.25 -5.52
C ALA A 358 -14.62 16.89 -5.80
N ALA A 359 -14.93 15.59 -5.89
CA ALA A 359 -16.30 15.11 -6.07
C ALA A 359 -17.20 15.43 -4.86
N LEU A 360 -16.66 15.39 -3.64
CA LEU A 360 -17.39 15.79 -2.44
C LEU A 360 -17.71 17.29 -2.46
N ASP A 361 -16.73 18.13 -2.80
CA ASP A 361 -16.91 19.58 -2.90
C ASP A 361 -17.98 19.94 -3.96
N GLU A 362 -17.97 19.25 -5.11
CA GLU A 362 -18.98 19.41 -6.16
C GLU A 362 -20.38 19.00 -5.67
N LEU A 363 -20.47 17.90 -4.91
CA LEU A 363 -21.73 17.41 -4.35
C LEU A 363 -22.30 18.38 -3.31
N GLU A 364 -21.45 18.91 -2.42
CA GLU A 364 -21.85 19.92 -1.44
C GLU A 364 -22.31 21.22 -2.13
N GLY A 365 -21.60 21.66 -3.18
CA GLY A 365 -22.00 22.81 -3.99
C GLY A 365 -23.36 22.62 -4.65
N ALA A 366 -23.58 21.49 -5.32
CA ALA A 366 -24.84 21.15 -5.96
C ALA A 366 -25.99 21.02 -4.95
N GLN A 367 -25.73 20.49 -3.75
CA GLN A 367 -26.73 20.43 -2.67
C GLN A 367 -27.13 21.82 -2.19
N SER A 368 -26.17 22.74 -2.03
CA SER A 368 -26.46 24.12 -1.63
C SER A 368 -27.27 24.87 -2.69
N GLU A 369 -27.00 24.64 -3.98
CA GLU A 369 -27.80 25.19 -5.08
C GLU A 369 -29.22 24.60 -5.08
N PHE A 370 -29.34 23.30 -4.85
CA PHE A 370 -30.65 22.64 -4.74
C PHE A 370 -31.48 23.19 -3.58
N GLU A 371 -30.90 23.41 -2.40
CA GLU A 371 -31.59 24.02 -1.26
C GLU A 371 -32.05 25.46 -1.58
N THR A 372 -31.26 26.20 -2.35
CA THR A 372 -31.62 27.55 -2.82
C THR A 372 -32.82 27.49 -3.77
N LEU A 373 -32.80 26.61 -4.77
CA LEU A 373 -33.91 26.41 -5.70
C LEU A 373 -35.16 25.86 -5.01
N GLU A 374 -35.00 25.01 -4.00
CA GLU A 374 -36.11 24.53 -3.18
C GLU A 374 -36.83 25.68 -2.47
N GLY A 375 -36.08 26.65 -1.92
CA GLY A 375 -36.66 27.86 -1.33
C GLY A 375 -37.41 28.75 -2.34
N LEU A 376 -36.95 28.79 -3.60
CA LEU A 376 -37.55 29.58 -4.68
C LEU A 376 -38.74 28.90 -5.38
N THR A 377 -39.00 27.63 -5.09
CA THR A 377 -40.06 26.81 -5.71
C THR A 377 -41.18 26.45 -4.74
N THR A 378 -41.31 27.21 -3.65
CA THR A 378 -42.35 27.02 -2.64
C THR A 378 -43.70 27.58 -3.09
N ASP A 379 -44.78 27.06 -2.49
CA ASP A 379 -46.15 27.54 -2.72
C ASP A 379 -46.32 29.04 -2.44
N ASP A 380 -45.60 29.57 -1.44
CA ASP A 380 -45.63 31.00 -1.10
C ASP A 380 -45.03 31.85 -2.23
N VAL A 381 -43.94 31.39 -2.86
CA VAL A 381 -43.35 32.07 -4.02
C VAL A 381 -44.25 31.97 -5.24
N LEU A 382 -44.94 30.84 -5.43
CA LEU A 382 -45.97 30.71 -6.47
C LEU A 382 -47.15 31.66 -6.22
N VAL A 383 -47.60 31.80 -4.97
CA VAL A 383 -48.64 32.77 -4.57
C VAL A 383 -48.20 34.19 -4.90
N ASP A 384 -46.97 34.57 -4.57
CA ASP A 384 -46.42 35.89 -4.90
C ASP A 384 -46.35 36.11 -6.42
N ALA A 385 -45.94 35.09 -7.19
CA ALA A 385 -45.94 35.14 -8.65
C ALA A 385 -47.36 35.32 -9.23
N LEU A 386 -48.36 34.65 -8.66
CA LEU A 386 -49.77 34.77 -9.05
C LEU A 386 -50.36 36.14 -8.68
N VAL A 387 -49.99 36.69 -7.52
CA VAL A 387 -50.36 38.06 -7.11
C VAL A 387 -49.78 39.06 -8.11
N ALA A 388 -48.49 38.96 -8.45
CA ALA A 388 -47.85 39.82 -9.43
C ALA A 388 -48.54 39.71 -10.81
N PHE A 389 -48.87 38.50 -11.25
CA PHE A 389 -49.59 38.24 -12.48
C PHE A 389 -50.98 38.89 -12.51
N LEU A 390 -51.74 38.78 -11.42
CA LEU A 390 -53.08 39.36 -11.31
C LEU A 390 -53.04 40.89 -11.22
N ILE A 391 -52.08 41.46 -10.47
CA ILE A 391 -51.86 42.92 -10.40
C ILE A 391 -51.52 43.47 -11.79
N ASN A 392 -50.57 42.86 -12.49
CA ASN A 392 -50.19 43.28 -13.83
C ASN A 392 -51.34 43.08 -14.84
N SER A 393 -52.29 42.19 -14.55
CA SER A 393 -53.54 42.00 -15.31
C SER A 393 -54.64 43.00 -14.97
N GLY A 394 -54.40 43.94 -14.04
CA GLY A 394 -55.32 45.00 -13.66
C GLY A 394 -56.27 44.63 -12.50
N GLN A 395 -55.99 43.55 -11.77
CA GLN A 395 -56.72 43.18 -10.55
C GLN A 395 -56.05 43.80 -9.31
N THR A 396 -56.82 43.97 -8.22
CA THR A 396 -56.27 44.32 -6.90
C THR A 396 -56.39 43.10 -5.99
N VAL A 397 -55.29 42.40 -5.78
CA VAL A 397 -55.21 41.18 -4.96
C VAL A 397 -53.91 41.22 -4.16
N ASP A 398 -53.96 40.73 -2.93
CA ASP A 398 -52.82 40.45 -2.05
C ASP A 398 -52.68 38.94 -1.85
N ALA A 399 -51.63 38.49 -1.15
CA ALA A 399 -51.37 37.07 -0.91
C ALA A 399 -52.57 36.37 -0.22
N ASP A 400 -53.18 37.02 0.78
CA ASP A 400 -54.41 36.54 1.45
C ASP A 400 -55.62 36.42 0.51
N GLY A 401 -55.56 37.06 -0.65
CA GLY A 401 -56.55 37.02 -1.71
C GLY A 401 -56.38 35.87 -2.70
N ILE A 402 -55.27 35.11 -2.64
CA ILE A 402 -55.09 33.87 -3.40
C ILE A 402 -55.63 32.71 -2.55
N THR A 403 -56.78 32.18 -2.94
CA THR A 403 -57.38 31.03 -2.24
C THR A 403 -56.71 29.71 -2.64
N ASP A 404 -56.77 28.69 -1.79
CA ASP A 404 -56.29 27.33 -2.08
C ASP A 404 -56.82 26.79 -3.42
N GLU A 405 -58.09 27.03 -3.75
CA GLU A 405 -58.69 26.62 -5.03
C GLU A 405 -58.04 27.32 -6.25
N MET A 406 -57.61 28.58 -6.10
CA MET A 406 -56.90 29.32 -7.15
C MET A 406 -55.47 28.83 -7.30
N LEU A 407 -54.82 28.46 -6.19
CA LEU A 407 -53.48 27.90 -6.18
C LEU A 407 -53.47 26.50 -6.81
N GLU A 408 -54.38 25.60 -6.40
CA GLU A 408 -54.55 24.27 -7.00
C GLU A 408 -54.88 24.37 -8.50
N TRP A 409 -55.76 25.31 -8.87
CA TRP A 409 -56.09 25.54 -10.27
C TRP A 409 -54.88 26.00 -11.08
N ALA A 410 -54.07 26.92 -10.53
CA ALA A 410 -52.87 27.41 -11.18
C ALA A 410 -51.82 26.30 -11.34
N LYS A 411 -51.56 25.51 -10.29
CA LYS A 411 -50.68 24.33 -10.35
C LYS A 411 -51.12 23.37 -11.45
N ALA A 412 -52.41 23.03 -11.49
CA ALA A 412 -52.96 22.16 -12.52
C ALA A 412 -52.86 22.71 -13.95
N GLN A 413 -52.82 24.04 -14.14
CA GLN A 413 -52.58 24.62 -15.47
C GLN A 413 -51.10 24.70 -15.84
N LEU A 414 -50.22 24.77 -14.84
CA LEU A 414 -48.77 24.87 -14.99
C LEU A 414 -48.06 23.52 -14.96
N ALA A 415 -48.82 22.42 -14.80
CA ALA A 415 -48.32 21.05 -14.71
C ALA A 415 -47.35 20.81 -13.53
N LEU A 416 -47.54 21.55 -12.44
CA LEU A 416 -46.90 21.40 -11.14
C LEU A 416 -47.75 20.50 -10.23
#